data_AF-A0AAW0U931-F1
#
_entry.id   AF-A0AAW0U931-F1
#
_cell.length_a   1.000
_cell.length_b   1.000
_cell.length_c   1.000
_cell.angle_alpha   90.00
_cell.angle_beta   90.00
_cell.angle_gamma   90.00
#
_symmetry.space_group_name_H-M   'P 1'
#
loop_
_entity.id
_entity.type
_entity.pdbx_description
1 polymer ?
#
loop_
_entity_poly.entity_id
_entity_poly.type
_entity_poly.pdbx_seq_one_letter_code
_entity_poly.pdbx_strand_id
1 'polypeptide(L)'
;MLQKVYGDETMSRSRVFEWCKRFKEGREDVEDDPRSGRPSTSRNEANVERVKQMVRDDRRLTVRKIADELGMNHNSVWKIITEDLGMRKVCAKMVPRLLNDDQKGRRMQVCQDILERLETEPDLLRRVITGDESWVFEYDPETKRQSLQWKSPASPRPKKARQSRSSFKVMLIAFFDVRGIVHCEFLPQGQTVNQHVYKEVLRRLLRARRPRGDTRRRGATSTFALVHEINNDKNTGQVR
;
A
#
# COMPACT_ATOMS: atom_id res chain seq x y z
N MET A 1 -14.02 35.79 -51.59
CA MET A 1 -12.71 35.74 -50.91
C MET A 1 -12.24 34.30 -50.71
N LEU A 2 -12.99 33.44 -50.01
CA LEU A 2 -12.56 32.04 -49.75
C LEU A 2 -12.35 31.21 -51.04
N GLN A 3 -13.29 31.24 -52.00
CA GLN A 3 -13.12 30.58 -53.31
C GLN A 3 -11.92 31.06 -54.13
N LYS A 4 -11.47 32.31 -53.94
CA LYS A 4 -10.27 32.82 -54.63
C LYS A 4 -8.97 32.26 -54.03
N VAL A 5 -9.00 31.79 -52.79
CA VAL A 5 -7.83 31.30 -52.05
C VAL A 5 -7.78 29.77 -52.04
N TYR A 6 -8.94 29.10 -51.90
CA TYR A 6 -9.04 27.64 -51.73
C TYR A 6 -9.67 26.91 -52.92
N GLY A 7 -10.06 27.63 -53.98
CA GLY A 7 -10.60 27.03 -55.20
C GLY A 7 -11.73 26.03 -54.95
N ASP A 8 -11.60 24.85 -55.53
CA ASP A 8 -12.60 23.77 -55.46
C ASP A 8 -12.66 23.06 -54.09
N GLU A 9 -11.66 23.25 -53.23
CA GLU A 9 -11.64 22.72 -51.85
C GLU A 9 -12.41 23.61 -50.87
N THR A 10 -13.01 24.70 -51.35
CA THR A 10 -13.78 25.63 -50.52
C THR A 10 -15.08 24.98 -50.02
N MET A 11 -15.40 25.17 -48.74
CA MET A 11 -16.69 24.75 -48.19
C MET A 11 -17.87 25.35 -48.97
N SER A 12 -18.90 24.54 -49.21
CA SER A 12 -20.13 25.00 -49.86
C SER A 12 -20.76 26.19 -49.10
N ARG A 13 -21.39 27.11 -49.84
CA ARG A 13 -22.06 28.29 -49.29
C ARG A 13 -23.00 27.92 -48.15
N SER A 14 -23.79 26.86 -48.29
CA SER A 14 -24.73 26.39 -47.26
C SER A 14 -24.04 26.05 -45.93
N ARG A 15 -22.91 25.34 -45.97
CA ARG A 15 -22.13 25.01 -44.75
C ARG A 15 -21.55 26.26 -44.10
N VAL A 16 -21.10 27.24 -44.89
CA VAL A 16 -20.60 28.52 -44.35
C VAL A 16 -21.71 29.28 -43.61
N PHE A 17 -22.92 29.33 -44.17
CA PHE A 17 -24.07 29.95 -43.51
C PHE A 17 -24.48 29.21 -42.23
N GLU A 18 -24.42 27.88 -42.23
CA GLU A 18 -24.67 27.05 -41.04
C GLU A 18 -23.66 27.36 -39.92
N TRP A 19 -22.36 27.40 -40.23
CA TRP A 19 -21.33 27.76 -39.26
C TRP A 19 -21.47 29.20 -38.75
N CYS A 20 -21.74 30.17 -39.63
CA CYS A 20 -22.01 31.54 -39.21
C CYS A 20 -23.23 31.64 -38.28
N LYS A 21 -24.26 30.82 -38.49
CA LYS A 21 -25.42 30.75 -37.61
C LYS A 21 -25.02 30.18 -36.25
N ARG A 22 -24.31 29.05 -36.21
CA ARG A 22 -23.84 28.41 -34.97
C ARG A 22 -22.97 29.35 -34.13
N PHE A 23 -22.07 30.12 -34.74
CA PHE A 23 -21.27 31.12 -34.03
C PHE A 23 -22.12 32.27 -33.48
N LYS A 24 -23.13 32.74 -34.22
CA LYS A 24 -24.07 33.76 -33.71
C LYS A 24 -24.93 33.25 -32.54
N GLU A 25 -25.18 31.94 -32.50
CA GLU A 25 -25.91 31.26 -31.43
C GLU A 25 -25.02 30.92 -30.22
N GLY A 26 -23.76 31.39 -30.20
CA GLY A 26 -22.88 31.31 -29.04
C GLY A 26 -21.94 30.11 -29.01
N ARG A 27 -21.84 29.34 -30.09
CA ARG A 27 -20.78 28.33 -30.23
C ARG A 27 -19.41 29.01 -30.37
N GLU A 28 -18.39 28.50 -29.70
CA GLU A 28 -17.01 29.05 -29.78
C GLU A 28 -15.99 28.06 -30.36
N ASP A 29 -16.34 26.78 -30.46
CA ASP A 29 -15.46 25.73 -30.97
C ASP A 29 -15.73 25.38 -32.45
N VAL A 30 -14.71 24.83 -33.11
CA VAL A 30 -14.75 24.40 -34.52
C VAL A 30 -14.78 22.87 -34.68
N GLU A 31 -14.82 22.13 -33.58
CA GLU A 31 -14.79 20.67 -33.61
C GLU A 31 -16.09 20.08 -34.16
N ASP A 32 -16.11 18.80 -34.51
CA ASP A 32 -17.36 18.14 -34.86
C ASP A 32 -18.22 17.92 -33.60
N ASP A 33 -19.53 18.13 -33.71
CA ASP A 33 -20.46 17.73 -32.66
C ASP A 33 -20.37 16.21 -32.40
N PRO A 34 -20.72 15.73 -31.19
CA PRO A 34 -20.78 14.31 -30.91
C PRO A 34 -21.63 13.58 -31.96
N ARG A 35 -20.99 12.74 -32.77
CA ARG A 35 -21.68 11.95 -33.79
C ARG A 35 -22.54 10.90 -33.10
N SER A 36 -23.78 10.74 -33.57
CA SER A 36 -24.65 9.62 -33.21
C SER A 36 -24.09 8.33 -33.81
N GLY A 37 -23.08 7.76 -33.16
CA GLY A 37 -22.51 6.47 -33.56
C GLY A 37 -23.54 5.34 -33.51
N ARG A 38 -23.19 4.18 -34.05
CA ARG A 38 -24.03 2.98 -33.97
C ARG A 38 -24.25 2.61 -32.50
N PRO A 39 -25.51 2.45 -32.03
CA PRO A 39 -25.78 1.98 -30.68
C PRO A 39 -25.07 0.65 -30.43
N SER A 40 -24.28 0.57 -29.36
CA SER A 40 -23.66 -0.70 -28.98
C SER A 40 -24.75 -1.67 -28.54
N THR A 41 -24.99 -2.72 -29.32
CA THR A 41 -25.98 -3.76 -28.98
C THR A 41 -25.64 -4.50 -27.68
N SER A 42 -24.37 -4.45 -27.27
CA SER A 42 -23.87 -5.15 -26.08
C SER A 42 -23.68 -4.25 -24.86
N ARG A 43 -23.43 -2.95 -25.03
CA ARG A 43 -23.30 -1.95 -23.94
C ARG A 43 -24.56 -1.08 -23.86
N ASN A 44 -25.69 -1.70 -23.55
CA ASN A 44 -26.94 -1.00 -23.22
C ASN A 44 -27.14 -0.98 -21.70
N GLU A 45 -28.03 -0.12 -21.22
CA GLU A 45 -28.29 0.04 -19.78
C GLU A 45 -28.69 -1.27 -19.10
N ALA A 46 -29.50 -2.10 -19.77
CA ALA A 46 -29.93 -3.39 -19.24
C ALA A 46 -28.74 -4.34 -19.00
N ASN A 47 -27.81 -4.44 -19.95
CA ASN A 47 -26.62 -5.28 -19.82
C ASN A 47 -25.63 -4.70 -18.79
N VAL A 48 -25.49 -3.37 -18.71
CA VAL A 48 -24.69 -2.73 -17.67
C VAL A 48 -25.22 -3.09 -16.29
N GLU A 49 -26.54 -3.01 -16.08
CA GLU A 49 -27.14 -3.36 -14.78
C GLU A 49 -27.00 -4.86 -14.47
N ARG A 50 -27.13 -5.74 -15.47
CA ARG A 50 -26.89 -7.19 -15.29
C ARG A 50 -25.46 -7.50 -14.86
N VAL A 51 -24.46 -6.91 -15.53
CA VAL A 51 -23.04 -7.06 -15.16
C VAL A 51 -22.79 -6.50 -13.75
N LYS A 52 -23.34 -5.33 -13.45
CA LYS A 52 -23.22 -4.68 -12.14
C LYS A 52 -23.80 -5.53 -11.01
N GLN A 53 -24.96 -6.16 -11.22
CA GLN A 53 -25.57 -7.05 -10.24
C GLN A 53 -24.66 -8.25 -9.96
N MET A 54 -24.19 -8.95 -11.00
CA MET A 54 -23.27 -10.08 -10.84
C MET A 54 -21.98 -9.72 -10.09
N VAL A 55 -21.38 -8.56 -10.40
CA VAL A 55 -20.17 -8.10 -9.72
C VAL A 55 -20.45 -7.69 -8.28
N ARG A 56 -21.65 -7.18 -7.95
CA ARG A 56 -22.05 -6.88 -6.57
C ARG A 56 -22.20 -8.16 -5.74
N ASP A 57 -22.78 -9.20 -6.34
CA ASP A 57 -23.01 -10.48 -5.68
C ASP A 57 -21.69 -11.23 -5.42
N ASP A 58 -20.79 -11.30 -6.41
CA ASP A 58 -19.43 -11.82 -6.23
C ASP A 58 -18.37 -10.98 -6.98
N ARG A 59 -17.67 -10.14 -6.22
CA ARG A 59 -16.58 -9.29 -6.72
C ARG A 59 -15.34 -10.05 -7.19
N ARG A 60 -15.26 -11.37 -6.96
CA ARG A 60 -14.12 -12.21 -7.38
C ARG A 60 -14.28 -12.83 -8.75
N LEU A 61 -15.49 -12.76 -9.34
CA LEU A 61 -15.77 -13.30 -10.66
C LEU A 61 -14.75 -12.82 -11.72
N THR A 62 -14.48 -13.68 -12.69
CA THR A 62 -13.65 -13.33 -13.84
C THR A 62 -14.54 -12.73 -14.92
N VAL A 63 -13.97 -11.85 -15.73
CA VAL A 63 -14.68 -11.26 -16.88
C VAL A 63 -15.23 -12.35 -17.81
N ARG A 64 -14.47 -13.44 -18.00
CA ARG A 64 -14.89 -14.60 -18.78
C ARG A 64 -16.13 -15.27 -18.20
N LYS A 65 -16.17 -15.53 -16.89
CA LYS A 65 -17.34 -16.16 -16.26
C LYS A 65 -18.60 -15.30 -16.38
N ILE A 66 -18.47 -13.98 -16.21
CA ILE A 66 -19.58 -13.04 -16.40
C ILE A 66 -20.04 -13.03 -17.86
N ALA A 67 -19.11 -13.06 -18.81
CA ALA A 67 -19.41 -13.12 -20.23
C ALA A 67 -20.17 -14.39 -20.62
N ASP A 68 -19.70 -15.55 -20.13
CA ASP A 68 -20.33 -16.85 -20.39
C ASP A 68 -21.75 -16.92 -19.78
N GLU A 69 -21.94 -16.46 -18.54
CA GLU A 69 -23.25 -16.46 -17.86
C GLU A 69 -24.26 -15.48 -18.48
N LEU A 70 -23.80 -14.34 -19.00
CA LEU A 70 -24.67 -13.35 -19.64
C LEU A 70 -24.82 -13.56 -21.15
N GLY A 71 -24.10 -14.52 -21.76
CA GLY A 71 -24.06 -14.72 -23.21
C GLY A 71 -23.48 -13.50 -23.94
N MET A 72 -22.56 -12.77 -23.30
CA MET A 72 -21.99 -11.53 -23.80
C MET A 72 -20.57 -11.74 -24.33
N ASN A 73 -20.11 -10.85 -25.19
CA ASN A 73 -18.70 -10.84 -25.58
C ASN A 73 -17.81 -10.43 -24.39
N HIS A 74 -16.70 -11.14 -24.18
CA HIS A 74 -15.73 -10.86 -23.13
C HIS A 74 -15.26 -9.39 -23.11
N ASN A 75 -14.97 -8.80 -24.28
CA ASN A 75 -14.51 -7.42 -24.38
C ASN A 75 -15.62 -6.43 -23.99
N SER A 76 -16.88 -6.72 -24.33
CA SER A 76 -18.01 -5.88 -23.90
C SER A 76 -18.16 -5.88 -22.39
N VAL A 77 -18.09 -7.05 -21.75
CA VAL A 77 -18.12 -7.15 -20.28
C VAL A 77 -16.91 -6.44 -19.65
N TRP A 78 -15.72 -6.60 -20.22
CA TRP A 78 -14.52 -5.90 -19.75
C TRP A 78 -14.72 -4.39 -19.76
N LYS A 79 -15.18 -3.81 -20.88
CA LYS A 79 -15.47 -2.37 -21.01
C LYS A 79 -16.57 -1.91 -20.07
N ILE A 80 -17.62 -2.71 -19.86
CA ILE A 80 -18.65 -2.38 -18.89
C ILE A 80 -18.06 -2.26 -17.49
N ILE A 81 -17.22 -3.22 -17.09
CA ILE A 81 -16.60 -3.20 -15.76
C ILE A 81 -15.63 -2.02 -15.62
N THR A 82 -14.79 -1.74 -16.61
CA THR A 82 -13.72 -0.73 -16.49
C THR A 82 -14.15 0.69 -16.84
N GLU A 83 -14.92 0.87 -17.92
CA GLU A 83 -15.32 2.18 -18.44
C GLU A 83 -16.68 2.61 -17.88
N ASP A 84 -17.70 1.74 -17.94
CA ASP A 84 -19.07 2.12 -17.55
C ASP A 84 -19.26 2.10 -16.02
N LEU A 85 -18.68 1.10 -15.33
CA LEU A 85 -18.75 0.97 -13.86
C LEU A 85 -17.52 1.57 -13.14
N GLY A 86 -16.47 1.95 -13.87
CA GLY A 86 -15.25 2.53 -13.30
C GLY A 86 -14.49 1.60 -12.34
N MET A 87 -14.69 0.29 -12.44
CA MET A 87 -14.13 -0.68 -11.51
C MET A 87 -12.76 -1.18 -11.96
N ARG A 88 -11.90 -1.48 -10.98
CA ARG A 88 -10.61 -2.14 -11.19
C ARG A 88 -10.45 -3.32 -10.24
N LYS A 89 -9.88 -4.41 -10.75
CA LYS A 89 -9.56 -5.59 -9.92
C LYS A 89 -8.21 -5.37 -9.26
N VAL A 90 -8.17 -5.43 -7.93
CA VAL A 90 -6.97 -5.27 -7.12
C VAL A 90 -6.74 -6.50 -6.26
N CYS A 91 -5.47 -6.82 -5.99
CA CYS A 91 -5.14 -7.87 -5.03
C CYS A 91 -5.43 -7.41 -3.61
N ALA A 92 -5.85 -8.35 -2.75
CA ALA A 92 -5.98 -8.06 -1.33
C ALA A 92 -4.63 -7.66 -0.73
N LYS A 93 -4.65 -6.71 0.21
CA LYS A 93 -3.46 -6.33 0.98
C LYS A 93 -3.15 -7.43 1.99
N MET A 94 -1.89 -7.88 2.02
CA MET A 94 -1.41 -8.75 3.11
C MET A 94 -1.40 -7.95 4.41
N VAL A 95 -2.15 -8.42 5.40
CA VAL A 95 -2.21 -7.83 6.74
C VAL A 95 -1.74 -8.86 7.77
N PRO A 96 -1.06 -8.45 8.87
CA PRO A 96 -0.53 -9.38 9.86
C PRO A 96 -1.60 -10.29 10.49
N ARG A 97 -2.81 -9.75 10.71
CA ARG A 97 -3.95 -10.47 11.29
C ARG A 97 -5.26 -9.79 10.92
N LEU A 98 -6.33 -10.59 10.79
CA LEU A 98 -7.70 -10.07 10.79
C LEU A 98 -8.14 -9.80 12.23
N LEU A 99 -8.39 -8.54 12.54
CA LEU A 99 -8.80 -8.12 13.88
C LEU A 99 -10.31 -8.26 14.07
N ASN A 100 -10.73 -8.75 15.23
CA ASN A 100 -12.13 -8.66 15.65
C ASN A 100 -12.46 -7.24 16.14
N ASP A 101 -13.74 -6.97 16.38
CA ASP A 101 -14.19 -5.62 16.69
C ASP A 101 -13.68 -5.13 18.05
N ASP A 102 -13.57 -5.99 19.07
CA ASP A 102 -12.95 -5.66 20.35
C ASP A 102 -11.47 -5.26 20.22
N GLN A 103 -10.71 -5.97 19.37
CA GLN A 103 -9.31 -5.65 19.09
C GLN A 103 -9.18 -4.32 18.36
N LYS A 104 -10.10 -3.99 17.45
CA LYS A 104 -10.14 -2.67 16.80
C LYS A 104 -10.48 -1.57 17.80
N GLY A 105 -11.48 -1.80 18.65
CA GLY A 105 -11.89 -0.86 19.71
C GLY A 105 -10.74 -0.56 20.67
N ARG A 106 -10.07 -1.58 21.20
CA ARG A 106 -8.90 -1.40 22.06
C ARG A 106 -7.77 -0.64 21.37
N ARG A 107 -7.48 -0.93 20.10
CA ARG A 107 -6.45 -0.20 19.35
C ARG A 107 -6.83 1.27 19.16
N MET A 108 -8.09 1.56 18.86
CA MET A 108 -8.59 2.92 18.70
C MET A 108 -8.45 3.71 20.00
N GLN A 109 -8.86 3.12 21.13
CA GLN A 109 -8.75 3.73 22.45
C GLN A 109 -7.29 4.06 22.81
N VAL A 110 -6.38 3.08 22.68
CA VAL A 110 -4.95 3.32 22.94
C VAL A 110 -4.38 4.41 22.05
N CYS A 111 -4.79 4.47 20.77
CA CYS A 111 -4.37 5.54 19.88
C CYS A 111 -4.93 6.91 20.30
N GLN A 112 -6.17 6.99 20.77
CA GLN A 112 -6.77 8.22 21.30
C GLN A 112 -6.02 8.69 22.56
N ASP A 113 -5.79 7.80 23.52
CA ASP A 113 -5.04 8.10 24.74
C ASP A 113 -3.64 8.64 24.43
N ILE A 114 -2.94 8.05 23.45
CA ILE A 114 -1.62 8.52 23.00
C ILE A 114 -1.73 9.90 22.35
N LEU A 115 -2.74 10.16 21.53
CA LEU A 115 -2.95 11.45 20.86
C LEU A 115 -3.22 12.57 21.88
N GLU A 116 -4.14 12.37 22.82
CA GLU A 116 -4.44 13.32 23.90
C GLU A 116 -3.19 13.63 24.73
N ARG A 117 -2.37 12.60 24.99
CA ARG A 117 -1.12 12.78 25.71
C ARG A 117 -0.08 13.55 24.90
N LEU A 118 -0.05 13.44 23.58
CA LEU A 118 0.83 14.23 22.73
C LEU A 118 0.43 15.71 22.68
N GLU A 119 -0.85 16.02 22.83
CA GLU A 119 -1.34 17.40 22.93
C GLU A 119 -0.90 18.08 24.22
N THR A 120 -0.88 17.34 25.33
CA THR A 120 -0.45 17.84 26.65
C THR A 120 1.06 17.77 26.87
N GLU A 121 1.75 16.77 26.31
CA GLU A 121 3.19 16.56 26.39
C GLU A 121 3.82 16.51 24.97
N PRO A 122 4.07 17.65 24.30
CA PRO A 122 4.59 17.66 22.92
C PRO A 122 5.98 17.03 22.76
N ASP A 123 6.79 17.01 23.83
CA ASP A 123 8.11 16.36 23.84
C ASP A 123 8.05 14.86 24.19
N LEU A 124 6.86 14.25 24.36
CA LEU A 124 6.69 12.85 24.77
C LEU A 124 7.48 11.90 23.86
N LEU A 125 7.39 12.04 22.54
CA LEU A 125 8.09 11.16 21.59
C LEU A 125 9.62 11.24 21.71
N ARG A 126 10.16 12.40 22.11
CA ARG A 126 11.61 12.56 22.34
C ARG A 126 12.09 11.80 23.57
N ARG A 127 11.16 11.42 24.45
CA ARG A 127 11.37 10.64 25.67
C ARG A 127 10.88 9.20 25.51
N VAL A 128 10.69 8.71 24.29
CA VAL A 128 10.36 7.30 23.99
C VAL A 128 11.57 6.61 23.33
N ILE A 129 11.86 5.42 23.85
CA ILE A 129 12.82 4.42 23.39
C ILE A 129 11.91 3.23 23.20
N THR A 130 11.81 2.79 21.96
CA THR A 130 11.14 1.55 21.62
C THR A 130 12.21 0.52 21.30
N GLY A 131 11.83 -0.74 21.33
CA GLY A 131 12.66 -1.82 20.86
C GLY A 131 11.82 -3.02 20.47
N ASP A 132 12.38 -3.78 19.54
CA ASP A 132 11.78 -5.01 19.04
C ASP A 132 12.87 -6.05 18.76
N GLU A 133 12.45 -7.31 18.65
CA GLU A 133 13.30 -8.43 18.32
C GLU A 133 13.03 -8.92 16.90
N SER A 134 14.08 -9.01 16.08
CA SER A 134 13.98 -9.50 14.71
C SER A 134 14.96 -10.63 14.44
N TRP A 135 14.51 -11.63 13.68
CA TRP A 135 15.40 -12.67 13.19
C TRP A 135 16.20 -12.14 12.00
N VAL A 136 17.52 -12.09 12.18
CA VAL A 136 18.46 -11.83 11.09
C VAL A 136 18.95 -13.18 10.58
N PHE A 137 18.76 -13.41 9.29
CA PHE A 137 19.24 -14.60 8.61
C PHE A 137 20.52 -14.23 7.91
N GLU A 138 21.51 -15.10 7.98
CA GLU A 138 22.63 -15.03 7.06
C GLU A 138 22.09 -15.41 5.69
N TYR A 139 21.83 -14.38 4.88
CA TYR A 139 21.53 -14.52 3.48
C TYR A 139 22.83 -14.29 2.73
N ASP A 140 23.40 -15.34 2.15
CA ASP A 140 24.20 -15.15 0.94
C ASP A 140 23.46 -15.72 -0.28
N PRO A 141 22.48 -14.97 -0.81
CA PRO A 141 22.24 -15.10 -2.23
C PRO A 141 21.91 -13.79 -2.95
N GLU A 142 22.44 -13.71 -4.16
CA GLU A 142 22.08 -12.77 -5.22
C GLU A 142 20.55 -12.53 -5.28
N THR A 143 20.08 -11.31 -4.99
CA THR A 143 18.66 -10.92 -5.07
C THR A 143 18.10 -11.17 -6.47
N LYS A 144 16.76 -11.19 -6.62
CA LYS A 144 16.11 -11.32 -7.95
C LYS A 144 16.61 -10.29 -8.97
N ARG A 145 16.97 -9.10 -8.50
CA ARG A 145 17.52 -8.02 -9.31
C ARG A 145 18.98 -8.24 -9.63
N GLN A 146 19.77 -8.72 -8.68
CA GLN A 146 21.17 -9.06 -8.93
C GLN A 146 21.28 -10.25 -9.89
N SER A 147 20.37 -11.24 -9.82
CA SER A 147 20.35 -12.40 -10.72
C SER A 147 19.80 -12.11 -12.13
N LEU A 148 19.68 -10.84 -12.52
CA LEU A 148 19.23 -10.45 -13.85
C LEU A 148 20.36 -10.72 -14.84
N GLN A 149 20.06 -11.51 -15.87
CA GLN A 149 20.99 -11.83 -16.93
C GLN A 149 20.34 -11.50 -18.27
N TRP A 150 21.09 -10.86 -19.16
CA TRP A 150 20.68 -10.65 -20.54
C TRP A 150 20.55 -12.00 -21.24
N LYS A 151 19.46 -12.19 -21.98
CA LYS A 151 19.17 -13.45 -22.68
C LYS A 151 18.75 -13.16 -24.13
N SER A 152 19.09 -14.05 -25.06
CA SER A 152 18.57 -14.00 -26.44
C SER A 152 17.17 -14.62 -26.50
N PRO A 153 16.37 -14.39 -27.56
CA PRO A 153 15.06 -15.03 -27.71
C PRO A 153 15.13 -16.56 -27.63
N ALA A 154 16.17 -17.17 -28.20
CA ALA A 154 16.40 -18.62 -28.25
C ALA A 154 16.95 -19.22 -26.94
N SER A 155 17.53 -18.42 -26.03
CA SER A 155 18.14 -18.98 -24.82
C SER A 155 17.09 -19.32 -23.74
N PRO A 156 17.26 -20.40 -22.98
CA PRO A 156 16.35 -20.74 -21.89
C PRO A 156 16.41 -19.68 -20.77
N ARG A 157 15.31 -19.53 -20.02
CA ARG A 157 15.33 -18.67 -18.82
C ARG A 157 16.22 -19.31 -17.75
N PRO A 158 17.16 -18.55 -17.15
CA PRO A 158 17.93 -19.03 -16.01
C PRO A 158 16.99 -19.53 -14.91
N LYS A 159 17.25 -20.76 -14.44
CA LYS A 159 16.50 -21.36 -13.34
C LYS A 159 17.30 -21.17 -12.06
N LYS A 160 16.68 -20.54 -11.07
CA LYS A 160 17.21 -20.48 -9.71
C LYS A 160 16.39 -21.41 -8.84
N ALA A 161 17.04 -22.37 -8.19
CA ALA A 161 16.38 -23.21 -7.19
C ALA A 161 15.77 -22.32 -6.09
N ARG A 162 14.58 -22.67 -5.62
CA ARG A 162 13.96 -21.97 -4.49
C ARG A 162 14.83 -22.23 -3.26
N GLN A 163 15.54 -21.21 -2.81
CA GLN A 163 16.37 -21.32 -1.62
C GLN A 163 15.48 -21.44 -0.38
N SER A 164 15.76 -22.42 0.46
CA SER A 164 15.29 -22.45 1.84
C SER A 164 15.98 -21.35 2.64
N ARG A 165 15.35 -20.86 3.70
CA ARG A 165 16.05 -20.02 4.69
C ARG A 165 17.33 -20.77 5.10
N SER A 166 18.47 -20.09 5.16
CA SER A 166 19.68 -20.73 5.68
C SER A 166 19.38 -21.27 7.08
N SER A 167 20.05 -22.37 7.45
CA SER A 167 19.95 -22.93 8.81
C SER A 167 20.48 -21.94 9.85
N PHE A 168 21.25 -20.95 9.42
CA PHE A 168 21.82 -19.91 10.26
C PHE A 168 20.86 -18.73 10.42
N LYS A 169 20.43 -18.51 11.67
CA LYS A 169 19.67 -17.33 12.08
C LYS A 169 20.16 -16.88 13.45
N VAL A 170 20.27 -15.57 13.62
CA VAL A 170 20.56 -14.91 14.89
C VAL A 170 19.42 -13.96 15.24
N MET A 171 19.14 -13.81 16.52
CA MET A 171 18.11 -12.90 17.00
C MET A 171 18.76 -11.57 17.34
N LEU A 172 18.38 -10.51 16.63
CA LEU A 172 18.76 -9.14 16.91
C LEU A 172 17.72 -8.53 17.84
N ILE A 173 18.16 -7.96 18.95
CA ILE A 173 17.35 -7.12 19.83
C ILE A 173 17.88 -5.70 19.66
N ALA A 174 17.03 -4.77 19.25
CA ALA A 174 17.43 -3.39 19.00
C ALA A 174 16.49 -2.42 19.70
N PHE A 175 17.08 -1.44 20.39
CA PHE A 175 16.41 -0.33 21.05
C PHE A 175 16.86 0.99 20.42
N PHE A 176 15.91 1.86 20.13
CA PHE A 176 16.18 3.16 19.49
C PHE A 176 15.22 4.24 20.01
N ASP A 177 15.72 5.48 20.03
CA ASP A 177 14.93 6.70 20.25
C ASP A 177 14.87 7.53 18.96
N VAL A 178 14.26 8.71 19.03
CA VAL A 178 14.19 9.67 17.92
C VAL A 178 15.56 10.14 17.40
N ARG A 179 16.67 9.87 18.11
CA ARG A 179 18.05 10.22 17.73
C ARG A 179 18.84 9.02 17.18
N GLY A 180 18.29 7.81 17.23
CA GLY A 180 18.88 6.61 16.67
C GLY A 180 19.05 5.47 17.67
N ILE A 181 19.97 4.55 17.37
CA ILE A 181 20.16 3.32 18.15
C ILE A 181 20.74 3.66 19.54
N VAL A 182 20.06 3.19 20.57
CA VAL A 182 20.47 3.33 21.98
C VAL A 182 21.24 2.09 22.43
N HIS A 183 20.74 0.90 22.06
CA HIS A 183 21.37 -0.37 22.38
C HIS A 183 20.96 -1.42 21.35
N CYS A 184 21.89 -2.26 20.94
CA CYS A 184 21.60 -3.45 20.16
C CYS A 184 22.48 -4.61 20.62
N GLU A 185 21.93 -5.81 20.60
CA GLU A 185 22.67 -7.03 20.85
C GLU A 185 22.17 -8.17 19.96
N PHE A 186 23.12 -9.02 19.56
CA PHE A 186 22.83 -10.26 18.87
C PHE A 186 22.88 -11.40 19.87
N LEU A 187 21.80 -12.18 19.94
CA LEU A 187 21.84 -13.42 20.70
C LEU A 187 22.64 -14.49 19.94
N PRO A 188 23.43 -15.31 20.66
CA PRO A 188 24.07 -16.50 20.13
C PRO A 188 23.10 -17.39 19.32
N GLN A 189 23.66 -18.08 18.32
CA GLN A 189 22.88 -18.97 17.46
C GLN A 189 22.16 -20.03 18.29
N GLY A 190 20.87 -20.25 17.99
CA GLY A 190 20.03 -21.23 18.69
C GLY A 190 19.45 -20.74 20.02
N GLN A 191 19.87 -19.58 20.54
CA GLN A 191 19.28 -19.00 21.74
C GLN A 191 18.00 -18.23 21.39
N THR A 192 16.94 -18.45 22.17
CA THR A 192 15.70 -17.67 22.09
C THR A 192 15.64 -16.68 23.24
N VAL A 193 15.08 -15.48 23.02
CA VAL A 193 14.75 -14.55 24.12
C VAL A 193 13.83 -15.27 25.10
N ASN A 194 14.30 -15.50 26.32
CA ASN A 194 13.47 -15.88 27.46
C ASN A 194 13.42 -14.70 28.44
N GLN A 195 12.60 -14.79 29.48
CA GLN A 195 12.43 -13.70 30.43
C GLN A 195 13.76 -13.30 31.11
N HIS A 196 14.63 -14.26 31.42
CA HIS A 196 15.90 -13.99 32.09
C HIS A 196 16.88 -13.23 31.20
N VAL A 197 17.08 -13.74 29.98
CA VAL A 197 17.87 -13.08 28.93
C VAL A 197 17.33 -11.67 28.73
N TYR A 198 16.02 -11.50 28.58
CA TYR A 198 15.41 -10.20 28.37
C TYR A 198 15.66 -9.21 29.50
N LYS A 199 15.52 -9.65 30.76
CA LYS A 199 15.85 -8.83 31.93
C LYS A 199 17.30 -8.37 31.92
N GLU A 200 18.23 -9.22 31.49
CA GLU A 200 19.63 -8.82 31.36
C GLU A 200 19.83 -7.78 30.25
N VAL A 201 19.19 -7.95 29.09
CA VAL A 201 19.23 -6.96 28.01
C VAL A 201 18.73 -5.61 28.51
N LEU A 202 17.61 -5.58 29.24
CA LEU A 202 17.06 -4.35 29.80
C LEU A 202 18.02 -3.71 30.81
N ARG A 203 18.72 -4.50 31.65
CA ARG A 203 19.77 -3.96 32.53
C ARG A 203 20.93 -3.36 31.73
N ARG A 204 21.35 -3.99 30.63
CA ARG A 204 22.40 -3.47 29.74
C ARG A 204 21.95 -2.21 29.02
N LEU A 205 20.70 -2.15 28.54
CA LEU A 205 20.07 -0.95 27.97
C LEU A 205 20.10 0.22 28.97
N LEU A 206 19.70 -0.02 30.22
CA LEU A 206 19.71 0.99 31.27
C LEU A 206 21.13 1.51 31.58
N ARG A 207 22.16 0.66 31.47
CA ARG A 207 23.57 1.04 31.63
C ARG A 207 24.14 1.78 30.42
N ALA A 208 23.77 1.35 29.20
CA ALA A 208 24.20 1.96 27.95
C ALA A 208 23.68 3.40 27.78
N ARG A 209 22.62 3.75 28.51
CA ARG A 209 22.11 5.11 28.65
C ARG A 209 23.13 6.01 29.35
N ARG A 210 24.03 6.64 28.59
CA ARG A 210 24.78 7.80 29.08
C ARG A 210 23.81 8.98 29.25
N PRO A 211 23.89 9.77 30.35
CA PRO A 211 23.25 11.08 30.39
C PRO A 211 23.91 11.95 29.31
N ARG A 212 23.27 12.08 28.15
CA ARG A 212 23.77 12.95 27.07
C ARG A 212 23.39 14.39 27.38
N GLY A 213 24.33 15.13 27.96
CA GLY A 213 24.59 16.57 27.82
C GLY A 213 23.51 17.61 28.19
N ASP A 214 22.26 17.44 27.77
CA ASP A 214 21.28 18.52 27.72
C ASP A 214 20.33 18.59 28.92
N THR A 215 20.41 17.61 29.81
CA THR A 215 19.57 17.52 31.03
C THR A 215 20.37 17.72 32.31
N ARG A 216 21.37 18.61 32.27
CA ARG A 216 21.99 19.17 33.49
C ARG A 216 21.17 20.29 34.12
N ARG A 217 19.85 20.35 33.88
CA ARG A 217 18.94 21.16 34.69
C ARG A 217 18.58 20.36 35.94
N ARG A 218 19.12 20.81 37.07
CA ARG A 218 18.92 20.29 38.42
C ARG A 218 17.42 20.01 38.66
N GLY A 219 17.09 18.79 39.06
CA GLY A 219 15.81 18.45 39.67
C GLY A 219 14.82 17.59 38.86
N ALA A 220 15.02 17.38 37.56
CA ALA A 220 14.11 16.54 36.78
C ALA A 220 14.56 15.07 36.82
N THR A 221 13.86 14.23 37.59
CA THR A 221 13.83 12.79 37.30
C THR A 221 13.38 12.64 35.85
N SER A 222 14.29 12.29 34.95
CA SER A 222 13.98 12.02 33.54
C SER A 222 13.20 10.71 33.45
N THR A 223 11.93 10.76 33.83
CA THR A 223 10.96 9.70 33.60
C THR A 223 10.91 9.48 32.10
N PHE A 224 11.07 8.25 31.69
CA PHE A 224 11.22 7.85 30.31
C PHE A 224 10.16 6.76 30.07
N ALA A 225 9.46 6.82 28.94
CA ALA A 225 8.44 5.83 28.62
C ALA A 225 9.06 4.73 27.75
N LEU A 226 9.36 3.58 28.36
CA LEU A 226 9.71 2.37 27.61
C LEU A 226 8.43 1.84 27.00
N VAL A 227 8.27 2.02 25.69
CA VAL A 227 7.14 1.45 24.96
C VAL A 227 7.64 0.20 24.29
N HIS A 228 7.25 -0.97 24.79
CA HIS A 228 7.46 -2.23 24.11
C HIS A 228 6.31 -2.48 23.15
N GLU A 229 6.62 -2.69 21.88
CA GLU A 229 5.63 -2.75 20.81
C GLU A 229 4.86 -4.09 20.78
N ILE A 230 5.26 -5.08 21.59
CA ILE A 230 4.64 -6.40 21.62
C ILE A 230 4.35 -6.84 23.06
N ASN A 231 3.07 -6.98 23.39
CA ASN A 231 2.60 -7.75 24.55
C ASN A 231 2.88 -9.24 24.29
N ASN A 232 4.12 -9.66 24.52
CA ASN A 232 4.52 -11.04 24.54
C ASN A 232 4.46 -11.55 25.99
N ASP A 233 4.09 -12.81 26.23
CA ASP A 233 3.98 -13.39 27.59
C ASP A 233 5.29 -13.22 28.40
N LYS A 234 6.41 -13.09 27.70
CA LYS A 234 7.75 -12.85 28.26
C LYS A 234 7.91 -11.46 28.88
N ASN A 235 7.14 -10.48 28.42
CA ASN A 235 7.21 -9.07 28.82
C ASN A 235 6.27 -8.75 29.99
N THR A 236 5.29 -9.61 30.28
CA THR A 236 4.28 -9.41 31.34
C THR A 236 4.61 -10.15 32.63
N GLY A 237 5.58 -11.08 32.62
CA GLY A 237 5.98 -11.83 33.80
C GLY A 237 4.90 -12.76 34.37
N GLN A 238 3.79 -12.96 33.65
CA GLN A 238 2.78 -13.95 33.99
C GLN A 238 3.23 -15.30 33.45
N VAL A 239 3.75 -16.12 34.35
CA VAL A 239 4.00 -17.55 34.15
C VAL A 239 2.64 -18.24 34.02
N ARG A 240 2.47 -19.10 33.00
CA ARG A 240 1.46 -20.15 33.03
C ARG A 240 1.90 -21.24 33.99
#